data_AF-A0A7J9G888-F1
#
_entry.id   AF-A0A7J9G888-F1
#
_cell.length_a   1.000
_cell.length_b   1.000
_cell.length_c   1.000
_cell.angle_alpha   90.00
_cell.angle_beta   90.00
_cell.angle_gamma   90.00
#
_symmetry.space_group_name_H-M   'P 1'
#
loop_
_entity.id
_entity.type
_entity.pdbx_description
1 polymer ?
#
loop_
_entity_poly.entity_id
_entity_poly.type
_entity_poly.pdbx_seq_one_letter_code
_entity_poly.pdbx_strand_id
1 'polypeptide(L)'
;MASAIFIQTSFQSKSLNTHFVPSFKLPVSLSFKPRTAAFPKCVHVRPSLIEPDGEKLVNLHVTQLERELKKREATSLLKVKLTPIYMQCVHALSKGWASLLTGFTRETEFLQTLHLNSLRLSDGSFVNMSVPIALAIHDSQKASIGESDIVALFDSDDKLIAILTSKL
;
A
#
# COMPACT_ATOMS: atom_id res chain seq x y z
N MET A 1 26.01 -5.14 28.40
CA MET A 1 26.03 -4.05 27.40
C MET A 1 26.81 -4.56 26.20
N ALA A 2 26.13 -5.03 25.15
CA ALA A 2 26.76 -5.60 23.97
C ALA A 2 26.34 -4.75 22.75
N SER A 3 27.33 -4.17 22.09
CA SER A 3 27.18 -3.29 20.93
C SER A 3 27.53 -4.10 19.67
N ALA A 4 26.63 -4.15 18.69
CA ALA A 4 26.86 -4.81 17.41
C ALA A 4 27.09 -3.75 16.32
N ILE A 5 28.28 -3.77 15.74
CA ILE A 5 28.69 -2.93 14.61
C ILE A 5 28.30 -3.67 13.32
N PHE A 6 27.46 -3.04 12.50
CA PHE A 6 27.06 -3.58 11.20
C PHE A 6 27.89 -2.91 10.10
N ILE A 7 28.73 -3.69 9.41
CA ILE A 7 29.52 -3.22 8.26
C ILE A 7 28.62 -3.30 7.02
N GLN A 8 28.33 -2.14 6.44
CA GLN A 8 27.59 -2.01 5.19
C GLN A 8 28.49 -2.45 4.02
N THR A 9 28.13 -3.57 3.36
CA THR A 9 28.81 -3.97 2.12
C THR A 9 28.32 -3.09 0.97
N SER A 10 29.26 -2.56 0.19
CA SER A 10 28.98 -1.81 -1.03
C SER A 10 28.56 -2.77 -2.14
N PHE A 11 27.29 -2.73 -2.52
CA PHE A 11 26.81 -3.42 -3.72
C PHE A 11 27.18 -2.56 -4.94
N GLN A 12 28.16 -3.01 -5.71
CA GLN A 12 28.59 -2.35 -6.95
C GLN A 12 27.72 -2.85 -8.11
N SER A 13 26.72 -2.06 -8.50
CA SER A 13 25.88 -2.34 -9.68
C SER A 13 26.67 -2.03 -10.96
N LYS A 14 26.93 -3.04 -11.80
CA LYS A 14 27.46 -2.86 -13.15
C LYS A 14 26.32 -2.51 -14.09
N SER A 15 26.40 -1.33 -14.70
CA SER A 15 25.49 -0.89 -15.78
C SER A 15 25.61 -1.83 -16.99
N LEU A 16 24.54 -2.56 -17.29
CA LEU A 16 24.39 -3.30 -18.54
C LEU A 16 23.59 -2.43 -19.51
N ASN A 17 24.32 -1.72 -20.39
CA ASN A 17 23.75 -1.07 -21.56
C ASN A 17 23.22 -2.13 -22.53
N THR A 18 21.90 -2.23 -22.68
CA THR A 18 21.28 -2.92 -23.81
C THR A 18 20.36 -1.95 -24.54
N HIS A 19 20.88 -1.35 -25.61
CA HIS A 19 20.06 -0.62 -26.57
C HIS A 19 19.38 -1.64 -27.49
N PHE A 20 18.08 -1.84 -27.36
CA PHE A 20 17.27 -2.56 -28.34
C PHE A 20 16.36 -1.54 -29.03
N VAL A 21 16.61 -1.29 -30.33
CA VAL A 21 15.79 -0.38 -31.15
C VAL A 21 15.39 -1.16 -32.41
N PRO A 22 14.09 -1.40 -32.68
CA PRO A 22 13.70 -2.02 -33.93
C PRO A 22 13.83 -0.98 -35.06
N SER A 23 14.53 -1.35 -36.13
CA SER A 23 14.58 -0.55 -37.36
C SER A 23 13.32 -0.80 -38.18
N PHE A 24 12.40 0.17 -38.19
CA PHE A 24 11.38 0.27 -39.23
C PHE A 24 11.89 1.23 -40.31
N LYS A 25 12.24 0.71 -41.49
CA LYS A 25 12.59 1.52 -42.65
C LYS A 25 11.32 1.97 -43.38
N LEU A 26 11.07 3.28 -43.43
CA LEU A 26 10.09 3.90 -44.33
C LEU A 26 10.80 5.00 -45.14
N PRO A 27 10.65 5.06 -46.47
CA PRO A 27 11.21 6.13 -47.27
C PRO A 27 10.17 7.24 -47.39
N VAL A 28 10.36 8.34 -46.66
CA VAL A 28 9.60 9.57 -46.90
C VAL A 28 10.58 10.73 -46.93
N SER A 29 10.85 11.23 -48.14
CA SER A 29 11.56 12.49 -48.32
C SER A 29 10.59 13.64 -48.06
N LEU A 30 10.62 14.19 -46.85
CA LEU A 30 9.96 15.46 -46.54
C LEU A 30 11.04 16.53 -46.36
N SER A 31 11.07 17.47 -47.30
CA SER A 31 11.86 18.69 -47.21
C SER A 31 11.27 19.57 -46.11
N PHE A 32 11.95 19.64 -44.96
CA PHE A 32 11.56 20.52 -43.86
C PHE A 32 12.43 21.79 -43.88
N LYS A 33 11.81 22.93 -44.16
CA LYS A 33 12.40 24.26 -43.92
C LYS A 33 12.69 24.41 -42.41
N PRO A 34 13.82 25.02 -42.01
CA PRO A 34 14.14 25.17 -40.59
C PRO A 34 13.22 26.21 -39.98
N ARG A 35 12.15 25.75 -39.31
CA ARG A 35 11.52 26.56 -38.27
C ARG A 35 12.44 26.50 -37.06
N THR A 36 12.91 27.65 -36.62
CA THR A 36 13.41 27.87 -35.26
C THR A 36 12.27 27.60 -34.28
N ALA A 37 12.00 26.32 -34.03
CA ALA A 37 11.16 25.89 -32.93
C ALA A 37 12.05 25.85 -31.70
N ALA A 38 11.76 26.73 -30.74
CA ALA A 38 12.32 26.63 -29.40
C ALA A 38 12.18 25.17 -28.93
N PHE A 39 13.31 24.55 -28.59
CA PHE A 39 13.31 23.21 -27.99
C PHE A 39 12.30 23.20 -26.84
N PRO A 40 11.43 22.18 -26.73
CA PRO A 40 10.52 22.09 -25.60
C PRO A 40 11.39 22.14 -24.34
N LYS A 41 11.00 22.99 -23.40
CA LYS A 41 11.70 23.20 -22.13
C LYS A 41 12.19 21.85 -21.61
N CYS A 42 13.51 21.71 -21.46
CA CYS A 42 14.09 20.58 -20.75
C CYS A 42 13.35 20.49 -19.41
N VAL A 43 12.60 19.41 -19.21
CA VAL A 43 11.92 19.16 -17.94
C VAL A 43 13.03 18.99 -16.92
N HIS A 44 13.17 19.98 -16.06
CA HIS A 44 14.12 19.94 -14.95
C HIS A 44 13.64 18.86 -13.98
N VAL A 45 14.12 17.63 -14.18
CA VAL A 45 13.87 16.51 -13.28
C VAL A 45 14.67 16.79 -12.01
N ARG A 46 13.97 17.23 -10.96
CA ARG A 46 14.56 17.31 -9.63
C ARG A 46 14.70 15.89 -9.09
N PRO A 47 15.86 15.50 -8.54
CA PRO A 47 16.05 14.18 -7.93
C PRO A 47 15.45 14.14 -6.51
N SER A 48 14.16 14.47 -6.37
CA SER A 48 13.43 14.30 -5.11
C SER A 48 12.79 12.91 -5.04
N LEU A 49 12.63 12.39 -3.82
CA LEU A 49 11.88 11.16 -3.60
C LEU A 49 10.42 11.38 -4.01
N ILE A 50 9.79 10.35 -4.58
CA ILE A 50 8.37 10.39 -4.94
C ILE A 50 7.54 10.52 -3.67
N GLU A 51 6.56 11.42 -3.71
CA GLU A 51 5.60 11.61 -2.63
C GLU A 51 4.63 10.42 -2.59
N PRO A 52 4.23 9.96 -1.39
CA PRO A 52 3.26 8.89 -1.28
C PRO A 52 1.89 9.33 -1.80
N ASP A 53 1.12 8.37 -2.31
CA ASP A 53 -0.24 8.62 -2.74
C ASP A 53 -1.11 9.15 -1.59
N GLY A 54 -1.94 10.17 -1.85
CA GLY A 54 -2.74 10.83 -0.82
C GLY A 54 -1.95 11.74 0.11
N GLU A 55 -0.83 12.30 -0.37
CA GLU A 55 0.05 13.26 0.30
C GLU A 55 0.85 12.71 1.50
N LYS A 56 0.32 11.71 2.23
CA LYS A 56 0.93 11.18 3.45
C LYS A 56 0.88 9.66 3.54
N LEU A 57 2.03 9.07 3.89
CA LEU A 57 2.13 7.64 4.21
C LEU A 57 1.25 7.30 5.42
N VAL A 58 0.32 6.37 5.24
CA VAL A 58 -0.55 5.87 6.31
C VAL A 58 0.16 4.72 7.01
N ASN A 59 0.58 4.93 8.27
CA ASN A 59 1.19 3.90 9.11
C ASN A 59 0.19 3.49 10.20
N LEU A 60 -0.16 2.21 10.25
CA LEU A 60 -1.16 1.66 11.17
C LEU A 60 -0.55 1.00 12.41
N HIS A 61 0.77 1.14 12.62
CA HIS A 61 1.39 0.69 13.87
C HIS A 61 0.95 1.57 15.04
N VAL A 62 0.52 0.91 16.10
CA VAL A 62 0.27 1.55 17.40
C VAL A 62 1.60 2.08 17.97
N THR A 63 1.56 3.25 18.58
CA THR A 63 2.72 3.85 19.24
C THR A 63 3.22 2.95 20.38
N GLN A 64 4.50 3.07 20.73
CA GLN A 64 5.09 2.21 21.76
C GLN A 64 4.42 2.37 23.14
N LEU A 65 3.95 3.59 23.45
CA LEU A 65 3.29 3.90 24.72
C LEU A 65 1.90 3.27 24.82
N GLU A 66 1.15 3.23 23.71
CA GLU A 66 -0.22 2.73 23.67
C GLU A 66 -0.29 1.21 23.49
N ARG A 67 0.81 0.57 23.08
CA ARG A 67 0.86 -0.87 22.76
C ARG A 67 0.35 -1.75 23.90
N GLU A 68 0.80 -1.52 25.13
CA GLU A 68 0.38 -2.33 26.29
C GLU A 68 -1.07 -2.04 26.70
N LEU A 69 -1.57 -0.83 26.42
CA LEU A 69 -2.98 -0.51 26.59
C LEU A 69 -3.83 -1.28 25.57
N LYS A 70 -3.45 -1.24 24.29
CA LYS A 70 -4.15 -1.95 23.21
C LYS A 70 -4.11 -3.47 23.37
N LYS A 71 -3.00 -4.04 23.87
CA LYS A 71 -2.95 -5.48 24.21
C LYS A 71 -3.95 -5.87 25.29
N ARG A 72 -4.09 -5.04 26.33
CA ARG A 72 -5.07 -5.27 27.40
C ARG A 72 -6.50 -5.17 26.88
N GLU A 73 -6.80 -4.13 26.11
CA GLU A 73 -8.10 -3.95 25.43
C GLU A 73 -8.45 -5.16 24.56
N ALA A 74 -7.49 -5.67 23.77
CA ALA A 74 -7.70 -6.80 22.89
C ALA A 74 -8.00 -8.13 23.61
N THR A 75 -7.70 -8.25 24.90
CA THR A 75 -7.95 -9.48 25.65
C THR A 75 -9.44 -9.71 25.89
N SER A 76 -10.23 -8.63 26.00
CA SER A 76 -11.68 -8.68 26.16
C SER A 76 -12.47 -8.71 24.85
N LEU A 77 -11.80 -8.53 23.71
CA LEU A 77 -12.44 -8.51 22.40
C LEU A 77 -12.63 -9.92 21.84
N LEU A 78 -13.61 -10.05 20.94
CA LEU A 78 -13.79 -11.27 20.17
C LEU A 78 -12.56 -11.52 19.29
N LYS A 79 -12.08 -12.77 19.31
CA LYS A 79 -10.88 -13.19 18.58
C LYS A 79 -11.25 -13.73 17.20
N VAL A 80 -10.62 -13.19 16.16
CA VAL A 80 -10.70 -13.69 14.79
C VAL A 80 -9.32 -14.18 14.37
N LYS A 81 -9.21 -15.48 14.03
CA LYS A 81 -7.95 -16.06 13.55
C LYS A 81 -7.71 -15.70 12.09
N LEU A 82 -6.52 -15.20 11.80
CA LEU A 82 -6.05 -14.88 10.46
C LEU A 82 -5.45 -16.12 9.79
N THR A 83 -5.66 -16.21 8.49
CA THR A 83 -4.90 -17.14 7.64
C THR A 83 -3.56 -16.49 7.28
N PRO A 84 -2.56 -17.27 6.80
CA PRO A 84 -1.27 -16.72 6.39
C PRO A 84 -1.38 -15.62 5.32
N ILE A 85 -2.36 -15.71 4.43
CA ILE A 85 -2.60 -14.69 3.39
C ILE A 85 -3.05 -13.38 4.04
N TYR A 86 -4.01 -13.43 4.96
CA TYR A 86 -4.47 -12.23 5.65
C TYR A 86 -3.40 -11.62 6.55
N MET A 87 -2.50 -12.42 7.11
CA MET A 87 -1.34 -11.94 7.87
C MET A 87 -0.41 -11.09 6.99
N GLN A 88 -0.17 -11.50 5.75
CA GLN A 88 0.60 -10.73 4.77
C GLN A 88 -0.12 -9.43 4.38
N CYS A 89 -1.45 -9.49 4.19
CA CYS A 89 -2.26 -8.29 3.93
C CYS A 89 -2.18 -7.29 5.09
N VAL A 90 -2.33 -7.74 6.34
CA VAL A 90 -2.18 -6.88 7.52
C VAL A 90 -0.79 -6.27 7.56
N HIS A 91 0.27 -7.00 7.20
CA HIS A 91 1.62 -6.46 7.14
C HIS A 91 1.76 -5.33 6.10
N ALA A 92 1.22 -5.54 4.88
CA ALA A 92 1.25 -4.55 3.82
C ALA A 92 0.49 -3.27 4.22
N LEU A 93 -0.71 -3.43 4.79
CA LEU A 93 -1.52 -2.32 5.32
C LEU A 93 -0.77 -1.58 6.44
N SER A 94 -0.17 -2.33 7.36
CA SER A 94 0.54 -1.76 8.52
C SER A 94 1.71 -0.85 8.13
N LYS A 95 2.42 -1.22 7.06
CA LYS A 95 3.56 -0.47 6.52
C LYS A 95 3.16 0.66 5.57
N GLY A 96 1.87 0.81 5.25
CA GLY A 96 1.40 1.83 4.32
C GLY A 96 1.69 1.52 2.86
N TRP A 97 1.80 0.25 2.46
CA TRP A 97 1.98 -0.12 1.05
C TRP A 97 0.75 0.22 0.21
N ALA A 98 -0.43 0.15 0.84
CA ALA A 98 -1.68 0.64 0.32
C ALA A 98 -2.06 1.94 1.05
N SER A 99 -1.14 2.91 1.06
CA SER A 99 -1.42 4.25 1.60
C SER A 99 -2.71 4.78 0.99
N LEU A 100 -3.51 5.48 1.80
CA LEU A 100 -4.96 5.76 1.71
C LEU A 100 -5.84 4.84 2.53
N LEU A 101 -5.54 3.53 2.58
CA LEU A 101 -6.34 2.61 3.38
C LEU A 101 -5.95 2.71 4.86
N THR A 102 -6.96 2.89 5.71
CA THR A 102 -6.79 2.88 7.17
C THR A 102 -7.09 1.51 7.79
N GLY A 103 -7.33 0.49 6.96
CA GLY A 103 -7.67 -0.87 7.34
C GLY A 103 -7.97 -1.73 6.11
N PHE A 104 -8.70 -2.83 6.30
CA PHE A 104 -9.25 -3.59 5.19
C PHE A 104 -10.26 -2.75 4.41
N THR A 105 -10.32 -2.94 3.09
CA THR A 105 -11.20 -2.20 2.20
C THR A 105 -12.67 -2.39 2.60
N ARG A 106 -13.40 -1.29 2.71
CA ARG A 106 -14.86 -1.31 2.90
C ARG A 106 -15.57 -1.58 1.59
N GLU A 107 -16.88 -1.81 1.65
CA GLU A 107 -17.69 -2.08 0.45
C GLU A 107 -17.58 -0.97 -0.61
N THR A 108 -17.59 0.30 -0.20
CA THR A 108 -17.46 1.45 -1.11
C THR A 108 -16.11 1.45 -1.84
N GLU A 109 -15.02 1.26 -1.11
CA GLU A 109 -13.65 1.19 -1.64
C GLU A 109 -13.44 -0.07 -2.49
N PHE A 110 -14.05 -1.18 -2.08
CA PHE A 110 -14.00 -2.45 -2.78
C PHE A 110 -14.64 -2.34 -4.16
N LEU A 111 -15.83 -1.75 -4.26
CA LEU A 111 -16.53 -1.53 -5.53
C LEU A 111 -15.77 -0.56 -6.44
N GLN A 112 -15.21 0.52 -5.87
CA GLN A 112 -14.36 1.44 -6.62
C GLN A 112 -13.12 0.74 -7.20
N THR A 113 -12.45 -0.06 -6.37
CA THR A 113 -11.29 -0.86 -6.79
C THR A 113 -11.65 -1.81 -7.94
N LEU A 114 -12.76 -2.55 -7.81
CA LEU A 114 -13.19 -3.51 -8.84
C LEU A 114 -13.59 -2.85 -10.17
N HIS A 115 -14.28 -1.71 -10.13
CA HIS A 115 -14.84 -1.10 -11.33
C HIS A 115 -13.94 -0.04 -11.96
N LEU A 116 -13.13 0.65 -11.16
CA LEU A 116 -12.39 1.82 -11.58
C LEU A 116 -10.87 1.63 -11.49
N ASN A 117 -10.39 0.53 -10.88
CA ASN A 117 -8.98 0.34 -10.53
C ASN A 117 -8.39 1.56 -9.80
N SER A 118 -9.23 2.28 -9.05
CA SER A 118 -8.88 3.52 -8.37
C SER A 118 -9.77 3.78 -7.17
N LEU A 119 -9.26 4.53 -6.20
CA LEU A 119 -10.01 5.09 -5.08
C LEU A 119 -10.18 6.58 -5.26
N ARG A 120 -11.38 7.07 -4.94
CA ARG A 120 -11.69 8.50 -4.93
C ARG A 120 -11.43 9.08 -3.53
N LEU A 121 -10.58 10.10 -3.46
CA LEU A 121 -10.27 10.81 -2.23
C LEU A 121 -11.31 11.90 -1.91
N SER A 122 -11.25 12.44 -0.70
CA SER A 122 -12.14 13.52 -0.23
C SER A 122 -11.95 14.84 -0.98
N ASP A 123 -10.74 15.10 -1.50
CA ASP A 123 -10.41 16.23 -2.38
C ASP A 123 -10.93 16.05 -3.82
N GLY A 124 -11.52 14.89 -4.12
CA GLY A 124 -12.01 14.53 -5.45
C GLY A 124 -10.95 13.96 -6.39
N SER A 125 -9.70 13.84 -5.96
CA SER A 125 -8.65 13.18 -6.73
C SER A 125 -8.84 11.66 -6.77
N PHE A 126 -8.14 11.02 -7.70
CA PHE A 126 -8.15 9.57 -7.85
C PHE A 126 -6.73 9.02 -7.72
N VAL A 127 -6.59 7.95 -6.95
CA VAL A 127 -5.35 7.20 -6.80
C VAL A 127 -5.55 5.77 -7.28
N ASN A 128 -4.51 5.19 -7.85
CA ASN A 128 -4.58 3.81 -8.31
C ASN A 128 -4.77 2.83 -7.14
N MET A 129 -5.76 1.95 -7.29
CA MET A 129 -5.95 0.79 -6.44
C MET A 129 -6.60 -0.26 -7.33
N SER A 130 -5.81 -1.22 -7.79
CA SER A 130 -6.27 -2.23 -8.76
C SER A 130 -6.68 -3.55 -8.11
N VAL A 131 -6.30 -3.78 -6.85
CA VAL A 131 -6.56 -5.04 -6.15
C VAL A 131 -7.17 -4.75 -4.78
N PRO A 132 -8.36 -5.29 -4.47
CA PRO A 132 -8.98 -5.05 -3.17
C PRO A 132 -8.26 -5.82 -2.07
N ILE A 133 -8.04 -5.15 -0.93
CA ILE A 133 -7.45 -5.76 0.28
C ILE A 133 -8.58 -5.94 1.30
N ALA A 134 -9.40 -6.97 1.08
CA ALA A 134 -10.55 -7.29 1.92
C ALA A 134 -10.28 -8.51 2.81
N LEU A 135 -10.84 -8.51 4.02
CA LEU A 135 -10.84 -9.67 4.91
C LEU A 135 -12.13 -10.46 4.72
N ALA A 136 -12.06 -11.63 4.07
CA ALA A 136 -13.22 -12.51 3.99
C ALA A 136 -13.37 -13.33 5.28
N ILE A 137 -14.60 -13.40 5.79
CA ILE A 137 -14.97 -14.15 6.99
C ILE A 137 -16.05 -15.18 6.63
N HIS A 138 -16.04 -16.31 7.32
CA HIS A 138 -17.10 -17.31 7.17
C HIS A 138 -18.39 -16.88 7.90
N ASP A 139 -19.53 -17.42 7.48
CA ASP A 139 -20.84 -17.10 8.10
C ASP A 139 -20.88 -17.42 9.60
N SER A 140 -20.19 -18.48 10.04
CA SER A 140 -20.06 -18.82 11.46
C SER A 140 -19.28 -17.76 12.26
N GLN A 141 -18.22 -17.20 11.66
CA GLN A 141 -17.46 -16.11 12.26
C GLN A 141 -18.27 -14.82 12.27
N LYS A 142 -18.98 -14.52 11.17
CA LYS A 142 -19.89 -13.38 11.08
C LYS A 142 -20.98 -13.44 12.17
N ALA A 143 -21.57 -14.62 12.38
CA ALA A 143 -22.55 -14.83 13.45
C ALA A 143 -21.94 -14.63 14.85
N SER A 144 -20.68 -15.05 15.04
CA SER A 144 -19.97 -14.87 16.32
C SER A 144 -19.63 -13.40 16.59
N ILE A 145 -19.31 -12.63 15.55
CA ILE A 145 -19.06 -11.19 15.62
C ILE A 145 -20.36 -10.44 15.98
N GLY A 146 -21.48 -10.85 15.38
CA GLY A 146 -22.78 -10.24 15.63
C GLY A 146 -22.75 -8.74 15.32
N GLU A 147 -23.13 -7.93 16.31
CA GLU A 147 -23.16 -6.46 16.23
C GLU A 147 -21.90 -5.80 16.83
N SER A 148 -20.82 -6.57 17.04
CA SER A 148 -19.59 -6.03 17.62
C SER A 148 -18.84 -5.15 16.61
N ASP A 149 -18.64 -3.88 16.94
CA ASP A 149 -17.87 -2.95 16.11
C ASP A 149 -16.36 -3.14 16.21
N ILE A 150 -15.88 -3.89 17.20
CA ILE A 150 -14.45 -4.04 17.48
C ILE A 150 -14.12 -5.51 17.67
N VAL A 151 -13.13 -5.98 16.91
CA VAL A 151 -12.64 -7.36 16.96
C VAL A 151 -11.11 -7.37 17.04
N ALA A 152 -10.56 -8.38 17.70
CA ALA A 152 -9.12 -8.57 17.78
C ALA A 152 -8.68 -9.69 16.80
N LEU A 153 -7.66 -9.38 16.01
CA LEU A 153 -7.10 -10.27 15.00
C LEU A 153 -5.89 -11.02 15.57
N PHE A 154 -5.92 -12.34 15.46
CA PHE A 154 -4.92 -13.25 16.00
C PHE A 154 -4.28 -14.10 14.92
N ASP A 155 -3.03 -14.47 15.13
CA ASP A 155 -2.32 -15.45 14.29
C ASP A 155 -2.70 -16.90 14.63
N SER A 156 -2.16 -17.87 13.91
CA SER A 156 -2.27 -19.31 14.22
C SER A 156 -1.78 -19.64 15.62
N ASP A 157 -0.76 -18.93 16.10
CA ASP A 157 -0.11 -19.13 17.40
C ASP A 157 -0.79 -18.37 18.54
N ASP A 158 -2.04 -17.92 18.35
CA ASP A 158 -2.83 -17.12 19.30
C ASP A 158 -2.12 -15.83 19.77
N LYS A 159 -1.23 -15.31 18.91
CA LYS A 159 -0.58 -14.01 19.09
C LYS A 159 -1.48 -12.89 18.55
N LEU A 160 -1.71 -11.87 19.36
CA LEU A 160 -2.42 -10.66 18.94
C LEU A 160 -1.62 -9.92 17.86
N ILE A 161 -2.26 -9.65 16.73
CA ILE A 161 -1.67 -8.95 15.59
C ILE A 161 -2.22 -7.53 15.46
N ALA A 162 -3.55 -7.38 15.45
CA ALA A 162 -4.19 -6.09 15.24
C ALA A 162 -5.56 -6.03 15.92
N ILE A 163 -6.10 -4.82 16.08
CA ILE A 163 -7.48 -4.58 16.45
C ILE A 163 -8.16 -3.97 15.22
N LEU A 164 -9.24 -4.58 14.78
CA LEU A 164 -10.06 -4.10 13.67
C LEU A 164 -11.30 -3.42 14.24
N THR A 165 -11.49 -2.16 13.86
CA THR A 165 -12.64 -1.34 14.25
C THR A 165 -13.49 -1.04 13.03
N SER A 166 -14.77 -1.42 13.07
CA SER A 166 -15.80 -0.96 12.15
C SER A 166 -16.24 0.43 12.55
N LYS A 167 -15.42 1.46 12.31
CA LYS A 167 -15.90 2.85 12.42
C LYS A 167 -17.02 3.08 11.40
N LEU A 168 -18.13 3.69 11.81
CA LEU A 168 -19.09 4.31 10.90
C LEU A 168 -18.46 5.54 10.23
#